data_AF-A0A6P0Y4V7-F1
#
_entry.id   AF-A0A6P0Y4V7-F1
#
_cell.length_a   1.000
_cell.length_b   1.000
_cell.length_c   1.000
_cell.angle_alpha   90.00
_cell.angle_beta   90.00
_cell.angle_gamma   90.00
#
_symmetry.space_group_name_H-M   'P 1'
#
loop_
_entity.id
_entity.type
_entity.pdbx_description
1 polymer ?
#
loop_
_entity_poly.entity_id
_entity_poly.type
_entity_poly.pdbx_seq_one_letter_code
_entity_poly.pdbx_strand_id
1 'polypeptide(L)' 'MPRKPIEQLLGFGIAATAAFQVAPELGNLAQKYLTTAIPFNLRVVNISVTQDLWGRPAHFVQVSWLN' A
#
# COMPACT_ATOMS: atom_id res chain seq x y z
N MET A 1 -19.38 -33.82 -5.04
CA MET A 1 -18.33 -33.76 -4.01
C MET A 1 -17.05 -33.23 -4.63
N PRO A 2 -16.31 -32.31 -3.99
CA PRO A 2 -15.07 -31.80 -4.56
C PRO A 2 -14.11 -32.97 -4.77
N ARG A 3 -13.57 -33.09 -5.98
CA ARG A 3 -12.55 -34.10 -6.25
C ARG A 3 -11.29 -33.67 -5.52
N LYS A 4 -10.66 -34.61 -4.80
CA LYS A 4 -9.30 -34.44 -4.24
C LYS A 4 -9.19 -33.36 -3.14
N PRO A 5 -9.93 -33.50 -2.01
CA PRO A 5 -10.01 -32.47 -0.96
C PRO A 5 -8.65 -32.17 -0.32
N ILE A 6 -7.80 -33.18 -0.16
CA ILE A 6 -6.47 -33.02 0.46
C ILE A 6 -5.55 -32.21 -0.45
N GLU A 7 -5.51 -32.50 -1.75
CA GLU A 7 -4.71 -31.72 -2.71
C GLU A 7 -5.21 -30.28 -2.81
N GLN A 8 -6.52 -30.03 -2.68
CA GLN A 8 -7.07 -28.68 -2.65
C GLN A 8 -6.68 -27.90 -1.39
N LEU A 9 -6.69 -28.54 -0.22
CA LEU A 9 -6.26 -27.91 1.04
C LEU A 9 -4.75 -27.59 1.01
N LEU A 10 -3.94 -28.48 0.46
CA LEU A 10 -2.51 -28.25 0.27
C LEU A 10 -2.25 -27.11 -0.72
N GLY A 11 -2.92 -27.13 -1.87
CA GLY A 11 -2.82 -26.06 -2.87
C GLY A 11 -3.28 -24.71 -2.33
N PHE A 12 -4.36 -24.68 -1.55
CA PHE A 12 -4.86 -23.49 -0.86
C PHE A 12 -3.86 -22.99 0.19
N GLY A 13 -3.27 -23.87 0.99
CA GLY A 13 -2.25 -23.51 1.99
C GLY A 13 -1.01 -22.88 1.36
N ILE A 14 -0.56 -23.41 0.22
CA ILE A 14 0.57 -22.84 -0.54
C ILE A 14 0.20 -21.46 -1.11
N ALA A 15 -0.98 -21.31 -1.71
CA ALA A 15 -1.44 -20.03 -2.25
C ALA A 15 -1.63 -18.98 -1.13
N ALA A 16 -2.17 -19.37 0.02
CA ALA A 16 -2.40 -18.48 1.16
C ALA A 16 -1.08 -18.02 1.79
N THR A 17 -0.09 -18.91 1.94
CA THR A 17 1.24 -18.55 2.45
C THR A 17 2.00 -17.64 1.49
N ALA A 18 1.93 -17.91 0.18
CA ALA A 18 2.48 -17.01 -0.85
C ALA A 18 1.81 -15.63 -0.82
N ALA A 19 0.48 -15.58 -0.74
CA ALA A 19 -0.27 -14.32 -0.62
C ALA A 19 0.09 -13.58 0.68
N PHE A 20 0.24 -14.28 1.81
CA PHE A 20 0.63 -13.68 3.09
C PHE A 20 2.05 -13.09 3.07
N GLN A 21 2.97 -13.68 2.31
CA GLN A 21 4.32 -13.15 2.15
C GLN A 21 4.35 -11.90 1.25
N VAL A 22 3.46 -11.81 0.27
CA VAL A 22 3.42 -10.71 -0.71
C VAL A 22 2.48 -9.56 -0.26
N ALA A 23 1.45 -9.87 0.53
CA ALA A 23 0.46 -8.90 1.01
C ALA A 23 1.04 -7.72 1.83
N PRO A 24 2.09 -7.88 2.66
CA PRO A 24 2.69 -6.76 3.39
C PRO A 24 3.32 -5.73 2.46
N GLU A 25 4.04 -6.17 1.44
CA GLU A 25 4.62 -5.30 0.41
C GLU A 25 3.54 -4.62 -0.41
N LEU A 26 2.55 -5.38 -0.90
CA LEU A 26 1.40 -4.81 -1.62
C LEU A 26 0.56 -3.88 -0.76
N GLY A 27 0.43 -4.14 0.53
CA GLY A 27 -0.29 -3.32 1.50
C GLY A 27 0.44 -2.01 1.77
N ASN A 28 1.76 -2.05 1.91
CA ASN A 28 2.59 -0.84 2.08
C ASN A 28 2.59 0.01 0.79
N LEU A 29 2.67 -0.63 -0.38
CA LEU A 29 2.50 0.04 -1.67
C LEU A 29 1.10 0.65 -1.79
N ALA A 30 0.04 -0.09 -1.44
CA ALA A 30 -1.32 0.45 -1.50
C ALA A 30 -1.52 1.61 -0.51
N GLN A 31 -1.04 1.49 0.72
CA GLN A 31 -1.13 2.59 1.68
C GLN A 31 -0.35 3.81 1.18
N LYS A 32 0.89 3.64 0.72
CA LYS A 32 1.70 4.74 0.21
C LYS A 32 1.10 5.38 -1.05
N TYR A 33 0.69 4.58 -2.04
CA TYR A 33 0.31 5.09 -3.37
C TYR A 33 -1.19 5.34 -3.53
N LEU A 34 -2.07 4.55 -2.92
CA LEU A 34 -3.52 4.77 -2.97
C LEU A 34 -4.01 5.78 -1.92
N THR A 35 -3.48 5.80 -0.69
CA THR A 35 -4.02 6.70 0.35
C THR A 35 -3.42 8.11 0.33
N THR A 36 -2.27 8.32 -0.32
CA THR A 36 -1.70 9.67 -0.49
C THR A 36 -1.82 10.22 -1.91
N ALA A 37 -2.32 9.42 -2.87
CA ALA A 37 -2.37 9.77 -4.30
C ALA A 37 -1.03 10.30 -4.87
N ILE A 38 0.10 10.03 -4.21
CA ILE A 38 1.44 10.38 -4.70
C ILE A 38 1.82 9.32 -5.74
N PRO A 39 1.88 9.61 -7.05
CA PRO A 39 2.23 8.61 -8.06
C PRO A 39 3.66 8.07 -7.90
N PHE A 40 3.92 6.87 -8.42
CA PHE A 40 5.16 6.09 -8.28
C PHE A 40 6.44 6.78 -8.75
N ASN A 41 6.31 7.86 -9.52
CA ASN A 41 7.41 8.68 -10.01
C ASN A 41 7.74 9.87 -9.09
N LEU A 42 7.10 9.98 -7.92
CA LEU A 42 7.34 11.04 -6.95
C LEU A 42 7.88 10.49 -5.61
N ARG A 43 8.91 11.16 -5.08
CA ARG A 43 9.50 10.93 -3.75
C ARG A 43 9.14 12.07 -2.81
N VAL A 44 8.64 11.74 -1.61
CA VAL A 44 8.43 12.71 -0.53
C VAL A 44 9.77 13.26 -0.06
N VAL A 45 9.90 14.59 -0.06
CA VAL A 45 11.10 15.33 0.37
C VAL A 45 10.91 15.88 1.77
N ASN A 46 9.72 16.39 2.08
CA ASN A 46 9.43 17.03 3.36
C ASN A 46 7.92 16.96 3.68
N ILE A 47 7.59 16.95 4.96
CA ILE A 47 6.23 17.10 5.47
C ILE A 47 6.24 18.19 6.54
N SER A 48 5.46 19.25 6.34
CA SER A 48 5.33 20.35 7.29
C SER A 48 3.88 20.57 7.68
N VAL A 49 3.63 20.86 8.96
CA VAL A 49 2.30 21.22 9.45
C VAL A 49 1.94 22.62 8.95
N THR A 50 0.71 22.78 8.46
CA THR A 50 0.15 24.05 7.98
C THR A 50 -1.31 24.18 8.45
N GLN A 51 -1.97 25.29 8.09
CA GLN A 51 -3.40 25.46 8.25
C GLN A 51 -4.07 25.56 6.87
N ASP A 52 -5.27 25.00 6.74
CA ASP A 52 -6.09 25.20 5.54
C ASP A 52 -6.72 26.61 5.53
N LEU A 53 -7.42 26.95 4.44
CA LEU A 53 -8.12 28.22 4.28
C LEU A 53 -9.18 28.49 5.37
N TRP A 54 -9.60 27.47 6.11
CA TRP A 54 -10.57 27.54 7.20
C TRP A 54 -9.91 27.41 8.59
N GLY A 55 -8.58 27.52 8.66
CA GLY A 55 -7.81 27.51 9.90
C GLY A 55 -7.67 26.12 10.55
N ARG A 56 -8.06 25.04 9.85
CA ARG A 56 -7.95 23.68 10.38
C ARG A 56 -6.52 23.15 10.20
N PRO A 57 -6.05 22.28 11.12
CA PRO A 57 -4.76 21.62 10.98
C PRO A 57 -4.68 20.83 9.66
N ALA A 58 -3.65 21.12 8.88
CA ALA A 58 -3.37 20.47 7.61
C ALA A 58 -1.88 20.13 7.51
N HIS A 59 -1.51 19.31 6.51
CA HIS A 59 -0.12 18.95 6.25
C HIS A 59 0.21 19.29 4.81
N PHE A 60 1.32 20.00 4.61
CA PHE A 60 1.90 20.20 3.30
C PHE A 60 2.95 19.12 3.05
N VAL A 61 2.76 18.33 1.99
CA VAL A 61 3.67 17.24 1.60
C VAL A 61 4.42 17.66 0.35
N GLN A 62 5.70 17.98 0.51
CA GLN A 62 6.57 18.32 -0.61
C GLN A 62 7.07 17.04 -1.28
N VAL A 63 6.98 16.99 -2.60
CA VAL A 63 7.40 15.87 -3.44
C VAL A 63 8.38 16.32 -4.52
N SER A 64 9.22 15.40 -4.98
CA SER A 64 10.16 15.57 -6.10
C SER A 64 10.04 14.40 -7.06
N TRP A 65 10.32 14.61 -8.34
CA TRP A 65 10.40 13.51 -9.30
C TRP A 65 11.58 12.60 -8.99
N LEU A 66 11.35 11.29 -9.12
CA LEU A 66 12.43 10.30 -9.16
C LEU A 66 13.15 10.45 -10.50
N ASN A 67 14.40 10.90 -10.44
CA ASN A 67 15.33 10.90 -11.57
C ASN A 67 15.84 9.49 -11.85
#